data_AF-A0A7X7RQR7-F1
#
_entry.id   AF-A0A7X7RQR7-F1
#
_cell.length_a   1.000
_cell.length_b   1.000
_cell.length_c   1.000
_cell.angle_alpha   90.00
_cell.angle_beta   90.00
_cell.angle_gamma   90.00
#
_symmetry.space_group_name_H-M   'P 1'
#
loop_
_entity.id
_entity.type
_entity.pdbx_description
1 polymer ?
#
loop_
_entity_poly.entity_id
_entity_poly.type
_entity_poly.pdbx_seq_one_letter_code
_entity_poly.pdbx_strand_id
1 'polypeptide(L)'
;LICILSVVSRKLIMRSVRDHILHIDHPNQYVFKAEDYEHSCHKSIHRDVVEEDREKLQEKLKIENLVEELDKSDQYFIKFRTYDSVGNVHVKRLNYKYLDDTKTTILIVQTDITAIVNERNEQMKQTEAALIVAKKANQAKSEFLSRMSHDMRTPMNGIIGLTKLTKGISGLPEEAVNNLSAIEESGDFCWN
;
A
#
# COMPACT_ATOMS: atom_id res chain seq x y z
N LEU A 1 -8.71 -19.44 -14.94
CA LEU A 1 -10.06 -19.73 -15.50
C LEU A 1 -10.39 -18.60 -16.46
N ILE A 2 -10.94 -18.90 -17.63
CA ILE A 2 -11.36 -17.88 -18.60
C ILE A 2 -12.84 -18.08 -18.88
N CYS A 3 -13.63 -17.02 -18.85
CA CYS A 3 -15.05 -17.04 -19.17
C CYS A 3 -15.40 -15.92 -20.15
N ILE A 4 -16.47 -16.10 -20.91
CA ILE A 4 -17.05 -15.11 -21.80
C ILE A 4 -18.50 -14.88 -21.37
N LEU A 5 -18.86 -13.63 -21.15
CA LEU A 5 -20.20 -13.21 -20.76
C LEU A 5 -20.84 -12.41 -21.90
N SER A 6 -22.01 -12.85 -22.36
CA SER A 6 -22.88 -12.05 -23.21
C SER A 6 -23.73 -11.13 -22.33
N VAL A 7 -23.58 -9.82 -22.49
CA VAL A 7 -24.35 -8.80 -21.74
C VAL A 7 -25.82 -8.85 -22.13
N VAL A 8 -26.11 -9.05 -23.42
CA VAL A 8 -27.47 -9.05 -23.96
C VAL A 8 -28.26 -10.27 -23.52
N SER A 9 -27.67 -11.46 -23.62
CA SER A 9 -28.36 -12.70 -23.28
C SER A 9 -28.14 -13.17 -21.84
N ARG A 10 -27.30 -12.46 -21.06
CA ARG A 10 -26.89 -12.82 -19.69
C ARG A 10 -26.34 -14.26 -19.58
N LYS A 11 -25.74 -14.74 -20.65
CA LYS A 11 -25.19 -16.10 -20.73
C LYS A 11 -23.69 -16.08 -20.47
N LEU A 12 -23.25 -16.94 -19.56
CA LEU A 12 -21.85 -17.17 -19.24
C LEU A 12 -21.37 -18.47 -19.90
N ILE A 13 -20.26 -18.37 -20.62
CA ILE A 13 -19.54 -19.51 -21.19
C ILE A 13 -18.22 -19.64 -20.45
N MET A 14 -17.99 -20.79 -19.83
CA MET A 14 -16.78 -21.04 -19.03
C MET A 14 -15.82 -21.97 -19.76
N ARG A 15 -14.51 -21.67 -19.69
CA ARG A 15 -13.43 -22.57 -20.11
C ARG A 15 -12.43 -22.75 -18.96
N SER A 16 -12.35 -23.97 -18.44
CA SER A 16 -11.28 -24.38 -17.54
C SER A 16 -9.97 -24.39 -18.32
N VAL A 17 -8.95 -23.70 -17.80
CA VAL A 17 -7.57 -23.75 -18.34
C VAL A 17 -6.79 -24.92 -17.71
N ARG A 18 -7.37 -25.64 -16.73
CA ARG A 18 -6.72 -26.76 -16.03
C ARG A 18 -6.76 -28.09 -16.79
N ASP A 19 -7.50 -28.20 -17.90
CA ASP A 19 -7.71 -29.45 -18.62
C ASP A 19 -6.56 -29.76 -19.61
N HIS A 20 -5.32 -29.41 -19.28
CA HIS A 20 -4.13 -29.73 -20.11
C HIS A 20 -3.19 -30.77 -19.49
N ILE A 21 -3.54 -31.33 -18.33
CA ILE A 21 -2.83 -32.49 -17.79
C ILE A 21 -3.86 -33.42 -17.14
N LEU A 22 -4.60 -34.19 -17.95
CA LEU A 22 -5.24 -35.46 -17.59
C LEU A 22 -5.71 -36.11 -18.89
N HIS A 23 -4.95 -37.13 -19.31
CA HIS A 23 -5.21 -38.15 -20.32
C HIS A 23 -6.19 -37.84 -21.47
N ILE A 24 -5.60 -37.75 -22.66
CA ILE A 24 -6.24 -37.85 -23.97
C ILE A 24 -6.82 -39.26 -24.08
N ASP A 25 -8.11 -39.46 -23.83
CA ASP A 25 -8.80 -40.70 -24.25
C ASP A 25 -10.22 -40.49 -24.79
N HIS A 26 -10.80 -39.28 -24.76
CA HIS A 26 -12.12 -39.04 -25.36
C HIS A 26 -12.18 -37.72 -26.15
N PRO A 27 -12.20 -37.75 -27.51
CA PRO A 27 -12.08 -36.55 -28.35
C PRO A 27 -13.30 -35.62 -28.39
N ASN A 28 -14.35 -35.83 -27.58
CA ASN A 28 -15.66 -35.23 -27.89
C ASN A 28 -16.50 -34.73 -26.70
N GLN A 29 -15.88 -34.27 -25.62
CA GLN A 29 -16.62 -33.82 -24.42
C GLN A 29 -16.32 -32.40 -23.94
N TYR A 30 -15.94 -31.48 -24.84
CA TYR A 30 -15.93 -30.05 -24.51
C TYR A 30 -17.33 -29.46 -24.77
N VAL A 31 -18.28 -29.75 -23.88
CA VAL A 31 -19.60 -29.10 -23.94
C VAL A 31 -19.45 -27.68 -23.39
N PHE A 32 -19.39 -26.69 -24.27
CA PHE A 32 -19.64 -25.29 -23.92
C PHE A 32 -21.07 -25.17 -23.39
N LYS A 33 -21.29 -25.36 -22.09
CA LYS A 33 -22.59 -25.05 -21.49
C LYS A 33 -22.65 -23.57 -21.21
N ALA A 34 -23.51 -22.88 -21.95
CA ALA A 34 -23.92 -21.54 -21.61
C ALA A 34 -24.86 -21.63 -20.39
N GLU A 35 -24.41 -21.08 -19.26
CA GLU A 35 -25.20 -21.01 -18.03
C GLU A 35 -25.74 -19.59 -17.83
N ASP A 36 -26.79 -19.46 -17.02
CA ASP A 36 -27.24 -18.17 -16.52
C ASP A 36 -26.14 -17.55 -15.64
N TYR A 37 -25.73 -16.32 -15.99
CA TYR A 37 -24.59 -15.67 -15.34
C TYR A 37 -24.84 -15.42 -13.85
N GLU A 38 -26.00 -14.87 -13.51
CA GLU A 38 -26.37 -14.53 -12.14
C GLU A 38 -26.42 -15.78 -11.26
N HIS A 39 -27.02 -16.86 -11.76
CA HIS A 39 -27.04 -18.15 -11.08
C HIS A 39 -25.63 -18.71 -10.86
N SER A 40 -24.77 -18.66 -11.88
CA SER A 40 -23.40 -19.15 -11.81
C SER A 40 -22.55 -18.36 -10.81
N CYS A 41 -22.69 -17.03 -10.81
CA CYS A 41 -22.06 -16.14 -9.83
C CYS A 41 -22.54 -16.44 -8.41
N HIS A 42 -23.85 -16.50 -8.18
CA HIS A 42 -24.43 -16.79 -6.86
C HIS A 42 -23.90 -18.11 -6.29
N LYS A 43 -23.94 -19.19 -7.09
CA LYS A 43 -23.42 -20.50 -6.70
C LYS A 43 -21.92 -20.46 -6.36
N SER A 44 -21.12 -19.78 -7.18
CA SER A 44 -19.68 -19.69 -6.98
C SER A 44 -19.30 -18.88 -5.74
N ILE A 45 -20.03 -17.79 -5.46
CA ILE A 45 -19.84 -16.97 -4.26
C ILE A 45 -20.09 -17.79 -3.00
N HIS A 46 -21.22 -18.50 -2.92
CA HIS A 46 -21.56 -19.30 -1.74
C HIS A 46 -20.65 -20.51 -1.54
N ARG A 47 -20.06 -21.05 -2.61
CA ARG A 47 -19.20 -22.23 -2.52
C ARG A 47 -17.80 -21.90 -2.02
N ASP A 48 -17.15 -20.90 -2.63
CA ASP A 48 -15.71 -20.73 -2.48
C ASP A 48 -15.32 -19.43 -1.78
N VAL A 49 -16.19 -18.41 -1.75
CA VAL A 49 -15.83 -17.05 -1.28
C VAL A 49 -15.98 -16.95 0.23
N VAL A 50 -14.99 -16.29 0.84
CA VAL A 50 -14.96 -15.94 2.27
C VAL A 50 -16.20 -15.10 2.63
N GLU A 51 -16.89 -15.44 3.71
CA GLU A 51 -18.21 -14.89 4.09
C GLU A 51 -18.24 -13.36 4.04
N GLU A 52 -17.23 -12.72 4.60
CA GLU A 52 -17.13 -11.25 4.72
C GLU A 52 -17.00 -10.54 3.36
N ASP A 53 -16.59 -11.26 2.32
CA ASP A 53 -16.45 -10.71 0.96
C ASP A 53 -17.72 -10.94 0.13
N ARG A 54 -18.65 -11.82 0.55
CA ARG A 54 -19.77 -12.30 -0.30
C ARG A 54 -20.73 -11.20 -0.72
N GLU A 55 -21.27 -10.42 0.21
CA GLU A 55 -22.26 -9.38 -0.09
C GLU A 55 -21.69 -8.32 -1.04
N LYS A 56 -20.50 -7.82 -0.71
CA LYS A 56 -19.78 -6.83 -1.53
C LYS A 56 -19.44 -7.36 -2.90
N LEU A 57 -19.03 -8.64 -3.00
CA LEU A 57 -18.72 -9.26 -4.27
C LEU A 57 -19.99 -9.46 -5.10
N GLN A 58 -21.08 -9.93 -4.50
CA GLN A 58 -22.36 -10.12 -5.18
C GLN A 58 -22.89 -8.82 -5.77
N GLU A 59 -22.78 -7.71 -5.03
CA GLU A 59 -23.13 -6.39 -5.55
C GLU A 59 -22.25 -6.01 -6.75
N LYS A 60 -20.93 -6.14 -6.64
CA LYS A 60 -20.00 -5.77 -7.72
C LYS A 60 -20.11 -6.65 -8.97
N LEU A 61 -20.54 -7.90 -8.83
CA LEU A 61 -20.69 -8.84 -9.93
C LEU A 61 -21.96 -8.62 -10.76
N LYS A 62 -22.89 -7.74 -10.34
CA LYS A 62 -24.06 -7.36 -11.15
C LYS A 62 -23.60 -6.84 -12.51
N ILE A 63 -24.22 -7.30 -13.59
CA ILE A 63 -23.84 -6.93 -14.96
C ILE A 63 -23.88 -5.41 -15.14
N GLU A 64 -24.88 -4.75 -14.55
CA GLU A 64 -25.05 -3.31 -14.60
C GLU A 64 -23.83 -2.58 -14.02
N ASN A 65 -23.32 -3.06 -12.88
CA ASN A 65 -22.13 -2.50 -12.22
C ASN A 65 -20.85 -2.79 -13.02
N LEU A 66 -20.74 -3.99 -13.62
CA LEU A 66 -19.60 -4.33 -14.48
C LEU A 66 -19.56 -3.43 -15.72
N VAL A 67 -20.72 -3.23 -16.38
CA VAL A 67 -20.86 -2.37 -17.55
C VAL A 67 -20.53 -0.92 -17.19
N GLU A 68 -21.07 -0.40 -16.08
CA GLU A 68 -20.79 0.96 -15.62
C GLU A 68 -19.29 1.20 -15.39
N GLU A 69 -18.61 0.26 -14.74
CA GLU A 69 -17.16 0.37 -14.48
C GLU A 69 -16.32 0.21 -15.76
N LEU A 70 -16.73 -0.67 -16.68
CA LEU A 70 -16.07 -0.83 -17.98
C LEU A 70 -16.31 0.35 -18.94
N ASP A 71 -17.40 1.09 -18.76
CA ASP A 71 -17.65 2.31 -19.52
C ASP A 71 -16.78 3.47 -19.05
N LYS A 72 -16.36 3.48 -17.78
CA LYS A 72 -15.40 4.43 -17.22
C LYS A 72 -13.95 4.07 -17.61
N SER A 73 -13.64 2.79 -17.77
CA SER A 73 -12.28 2.29 -17.99
C SER A 73 -12.29 1.02 -18.86
N ASP A 74 -11.40 0.93 -19.85
CA ASP A 74 -11.26 -0.23 -20.77
C ASP A 74 -11.09 -1.60 -20.08
N GLN A 75 -10.68 -1.58 -18.81
CA GLN A 75 -10.58 -2.77 -17.97
C GLN A 75 -11.10 -2.49 -16.56
N TYR A 76 -11.72 -3.51 -15.97
CA TYR A 76 -12.16 -3.50 -14.58
C TYR A 76 -11.66 -4.75 -13.88
N PHE A 77 -11.33 -4.67 -12.59
CA PHE A 77 -10.95 -5.85 -11.82
C PHE A 77 -11.53 -5.84 -10.42
N ILE A 78 -11.87 -7.04 -9.93
CA ILE A 78 -12.33 -7.26 -8.56
C ILE A 78 -11.38 -8.27 -7.90
N LYS A 79 -10.97 -7.97 -6.67
CA LYS A 79 -10.23 -8.89 -5.80
C LYS A 79 -11.14 -9.38 -4.70
N PHE A 80 -11.05 -10.66 -4.37
CA PHE A 80 -11.81 -11.29 -3.30
C PHE A 80 -11.06 -12.51 -2.77
N ARG A 81 -11.41 -12.91 -1.57
CA ARG A 81 -10.81 -14.05 -0.89
C ARG A 81 -11.67 -15.31 -1.07
N THR A 82 -11.01 -16.44 -1.23
CA THR A 82 -11.64 -17.76 -1.34
C THR A 82 -10.98 -18.75 -0.40
N TYR A 83 -11.71 -19.77 0.03
CA TYR A 83 -11.14 -20.93 0.71
C TYR A 83 -10.72 -21.99 -0.31
N ASP A 84 -9.59 -22.66 -0.09
CA ASP A 84 -9.27 -23.93 -0.75
C ASP A 84 -9.92 -25.12 -0.04
N SER A 85 -9.66 -26.34 -0.53
CA SER A 85 -10.20 -27.58 0.04
C SER A 85 -9.71 -27.89 1.47
N VAL A 86 -8.65 -27.22 1.93
CA VAL A 86 -8.03 -27.42 3.25
C VAL A 86 -8.39 -26.25 4.20
N GLY A 87 -9.08 -25.21 3.70
CA GLY A 87 -9.47 -24.03 4.46
C GLY A 87 -8.45 -22.88 4.42
N ASN A 88 -7.41 -22.96 3.59
CA ASN A 88 -6.49 -21.84 3.41
C ASN A 88 -7.15 -20.73 2.61
N VAL A 89 -6.80 -19.49 2.95
CA VAL A 89 -7.30 -18.32 2.24
C VAL A 89 -6.42 -18.02 1.03
N HIS A 90 -7.05 -18.00 -0.15
CA HIS A 90 -6.46 -17.54 -1.39
C HIS A 90 -7.06 -16.21 -1.81
N VAL A 91 -6.27 -15.36 -2.45
CA VAL A 91 -6.76 -14.11 -3.05
C VAL A 91 -6.87 -14.30 -4.55
N LYS A 92 -8.09 -14.18 -5.08
CA LYS A 92 -8.37 -14.25 -6.50
C LYS A 92 -8.60 -12.85 -7.05
N ARG A 93 -8.23 -12.66 -8.32
CA ARG A 93 -8.56 -11.47 -9.11
C ARG A 93 -9.38 -11.90 -10.33
N LEU A 94 -10.55 -11.30 -10.50
CA LEU A 94 -11.29 -11.34 -11.76
C LEU A 94 -10.99 -10.05 -12.52
N ASN A 95 -10.56 -10.19 -13.78
CA ASN A 95 -10.37 -9.07 -14.70
C ASN A 95 -11.46 -9.16 -15.76
N TYR A 96 -12.05 -8.02 -16.07
CA TYR A 96 -13.13 -7.82 -17.02
C TYR A 96 -12.65 -6.89 -18.11
N LYS A 97 -12.98 -7.21 -19.36
CA LYS A 97 -12.71 -6.36 -20.51
C LYS A 97 -13.72 -6.65 -21.61
N TYR A 98 -14.17 -5.63 -22.34
CA TYR A 98 -14.96 -5.86 -23.54
C TYR A 98 -14.13 -6.56 -24.62
N LEU A 99 -14.73 -7.56 -25.27
CA LEU A 99 -14.10 -8.29 -26.37
C LEU A 99 -14.43 -7.66 -27.73
N ASP A 100 -15.50 -6.88 -27.79
CA ASP A 100 -16.02 -6.24 -29.00
C ASP A 100 -16.25 -4.73 -28.77
N ASP A 101 -16.19 -3.95 -29.85
CA ASP A 101 -16.48 -2.51 -29.82
C ASP A 101 -17.97 -2.24 -29.59
N THR A 102 -18.82 -3.23 -29.84
CA THR A 102 -20.26 -3.18 -29.58
C THR A 102 -20.62 -3.30 -28.09
N LYS A 103 -19.63 -3.56 -27.22
CA LYS A 103 -19.81 -3.72 -25.76
C LYS A 103 -20.84 -4.77 -25.37
N THR A 104 -21.02 -5.78 -26.22
CA THR A 104 -21.97 -6.87 -26.04
C THR A 104 -21.36 -8.07 -25.36
N THR A 105 -20.04 -8.22 -25.43
CA THR A 105 -19.32 -9.38 -24.92
C THR A 105 -18.22 -8.98 -23.96
N ILE A 106 -18.22 -9.54 -22.75
CA ILE A 106 -17.20 -9.31 -21.73
C ILE A 106 -16.34 -10.57 -21.58
N LEU A 107 -15.02 -10.40 -21.71
CA LEU A 107 -14.02 -11.39 -21.33
C LEU A 107 -13.77 -11.30 -19.83
N ILE A 108 -13.82 -12.45 -19.15
CA ILE A 108 -13.58 -12.57 -17.72
C ILE A 108 -12.37 -13.49 -17.51
N VAL A 109 -11.32 -12.99 -16.87
CA VAL A 109 -10.11 -13.77 -16.56
C VAL A 109 -9.89 -13.82 -15.06
N GLN A 110 -9.93 -15.03 -14.50
CA GLN A 110 -9.61 -15.28 -13.10
C GLN A 110 -8.13 -15.67 -12.95
N THR A 111 -7.44 -14.97 -12.06
CA THR A 111 -6.04 -15.23 -11.68
C THR A 111 -5.93 -15.40 -10.17
N ASP A 112 -5.10 -16.35 -9.72
CA ASP A 112 -4.69 -16.43 -8.33
C ASP A 112 -3.53 -15.46 -8.08
N ILE A 113 -3.71 -14.52 -7.16
CA ILE A 113 -2.71 -13.51 -6.83
C ILE A 113 -2.24 -13.61 -5.37
N THR A 114 -2.46 -14.77 -4.73
CA THR A 114 -2.13 -15.00 -3.32
C THR A 114 -0.66 -14.73 -3.04
N ALA A 115 0.25 -15.26 -3.87
CA ALA A 115 1.69 -15.03 -3.74
C ALA A 115 2.04 -13.53 -3.81
N ILE A 116 1.50 -12.82 -4.81
CA ILE A 116 1.74 -11.38 -5.02
C ILE A 116 1.24 -10.55 -3.83
N VAL A 117 0.07 -10.90 -3.30
CA VAL A 117 -0.51 -10.19 -2.14
C VAL A 117 0.32 -10.45 -0.88
N ASN A 118 0.74 -11.69 -0.65
CA ASN A 118 1.56 -12.04 0.50
C ASN A 118 2.92 -11.34 0.47
N GLU A 119 3.61 -11.37 -0.68
CA GLU A 119 4.88 -10.67 -0.87
C GLU A 119 4.73 -9.16 -0.62
N ARG A 120 3.68 -8.54 -1.20
CA ARG A 120 3.42 -7.11 -0.99
C ARG A 120 3.16 -6.78 0.48
N ASN A 121 2.40 -7.62 1.19
CA ASN A 121 2.14 -7.42 2.61
C ASN A 121 3.41 -7.54 3.45
N GLU A 122 4.31 -8.46 3.11
CA GLU A 122 5.60 -8.61 3.78
C GLU A 122 6.50 -7.39 3.55
N GLN A 123 6.61 -6.92 2.30
CA GLN A 123 7.36 -5.71 1.97
C GLN A 123 6.81 -4.47 2.70
N MET A 124 5.48 -4.34 2.80
CA MET A 124 4.86 -3.25 3.56
C MET A 124 5.23 -3.31 5.04
N LYS A 125 5.18 -4.49 5.67
CA LYS A 125 5.59 -4.66 7.08
C LYS A 125 7.05 -4.31 7.30
N GLN A 126 7.94 -4.73 6.40
CA GLN A 126 9.37 -4.40 6.49
C GLN A 126 9.61 -2.90 6.38
N THR A 127 8.94 -2.23 5.43
CA THR A 127 9.03 -0.79 5.24
C THR A 127 8.51 -0.02 6.45
N GLU A 128 7.39 -0.45 7.02
CA GLU A 128 6.81 0.16 8.21
C GLU A 128 7.74 0.00 9.44
N ALA A 129 8.32 -1.18 9.63
CA ALA A 129 9.31 -1.42 10.68
C ALA A 129 10.54 -0.50 10.52
N ALA A 130 11.07 -0.38 9.31
CA ALA A 130 12.20 0.51 9.02
C ALA A 130 11.85 1.99 9.29
N LEU A 131 10.65 2.42 8.92
CA LEU A 131 10.16 3.78 9.19
C LEU A 131 10.07 4.07 10.69
N ILE A 132 9.59 3.12 11.49
CA ILE A 132 9.52 3.26 12.95
C ILE A 132 10.93 3.43 13.54
N VAL A 133 11.90 2.62 13.10
CA VAL A 133 13.29 2.72 13.57
C VAL A 133 13.90 4.07 13.20
N ALA A 134 13.73 4.51 11.95
CA ALA A 134 14.24 5.81 11.49
C ALA A 134 13.61 6.98 12.27
N LYS A 135 12.30 6.93 12.54
CA LYS A 135 11.61 7.94 13.36
C LYS A 135 12.16 7.99 14.78
N LYS A 136 12.38 6.84 15.42
CA LYS A 136 12.99 6.76 16.75
C LYS A 136 14.40 7.33 16.77
N ALA A 137 15.23 6.99 15.79
CA ALA A 137 16.59 7.51 15.68
C ALA A 137 16.60 9.04 15.50
N ASN A 138 15.73 9.57 14.64
CA ASN A 138 15.59 11.02 14.45
C ASN A 138 15.10 11.72 15.70
N GLN A 139 14.12 11.15 16.41
CA GLN A 139 13.66 11.71 17.68
C GLN A 139 14.80 11.74 18.71
N ALA A 140 15.52 10.63 18.89
CA ALA A 140 16.65 10.57 19.81
C ALA A 140 17.76 11.57 19.43
N LYS A 141 18.03 11.76 18.13
CA LYS A 141 18.97 12.77 17.63
C LYS A 141 18.50 14.18 17.98
N SER A 142 17.23 14.50 17.76
CA SER A 142 16.67 15.81 18.10
C SER A 142 16.69 16.07 19.61
N GLU A 143 16.35 15.07 20.42
CA GLU A 143 16.43 15.15 21.88
C GLU A 143 17.87 15.36 22.35
N PHE A 144 18.83 14.61 21.78
CA PHE A 144 20.25 14.79 22.06
C PHE A 144 20.74 16.20 21.72
N LEU A 145 20.45 16.70 20.51
CA LEU A 145 20.86 18.03 20.09
C LEU A 145 20.22 19.14 20.94
N SER A 146 18.94 18.98 21.30
CA SER A 146 18.24 19.91 22.19
C SER A 146 18.87 19.94 23.60
N ARG A 147 19.17 18.77 24.17
CA ARG A 147 19.86 18.66 25.47
C ARG A 147 21.25 19.26 25.41
N MET A 148 22.04 18.95 24.37
CA MET A 148 23.37 19.53 24.21
C MET A 148 23.34 21.05 24.08
N SER A 149 22.37 21.61 23.33
CA SER A 149 22.17 23.07 23.27
C SER A 149 21.91 23.64 24.67
N HIS A 150 21.00 23.03 25.44
CA HIS A 150 20.69 23.47 26.80
C HIS A 150 21.92 23.42 27.73
N ASP A 151 22.67 22.33 27.69
CA ASP A 151 23.82 22.13 28.58
C ASP A 151 25.00 23.04 28.23
N MET A 152 25.14 23.44 26.96
CA MET A 152 26.14 24.42 26.54
C MET A 152 25.76 25.86 26.94
N ARG A 153 24.47 26.20 27.05
CA ARG A 153 24.02 27.55 27.43
C ARG A 153 24.45 27.94 28.85
N THR A 154 24.40 27.02 29.80
CA THR A 154 24.76 27.30 31.20
C THR A 154 26.21 27.78 31.38
N PRO A 155 27.24 27.04 30.93
CA PRO A 155 28.62 27.49 31.03
C PRO A 155 28.88 28.73 30.17
N MET A 156 28.26 28.83 28.98
CA MET A 156 28.41 30.00 28.10
C MET A 156 27.82 31.27 28.73
N ASN A 157 26.67 31.18 29.39
CA ASN A 157 26.09 32.28 30.17
C ASN A 157 27.03 32.74 31.30
N GLY A 158 27.69 31.79 31.98
CA GLY A 158 28.70 32.10 32.99
C GLY A 158 29.89 32.86 32.40
N ILE A 159 30.43 32.40 31.28
CA ILE A 159 31.57 33.03 30.59
C ILE A 159 31.19 34.43 30.09
N ILE A 160 30.04 34.61 29.43
CA ILE A 160 29.58 35.92 28.94
C ILE A 160 29.34 36.88 30.13
N GLY A 161 28.71 36.41 31.20
CA GLY A 161 28.48 37.20 32.41
C GLY A 161 29.79 37.69 33.05
N LEU A 162 30.75 36.79 33.22
CA LEU A 162 32.07 37.13 33.76
C LEU A 162 32.86 38.06 32.83
N THR A 163 32.74 37.87 31.52
CA THR A 163 33.35 38.72 30.48
C THR A 163 32.82 40.16 30.59
N LYS A 164 31.49 40.33 30.69
CA LYS A 164 30.83 41.64 30.86
C LYS A 164 31.24 42.34 32.14
N LEU A 165 31.31 41.61 33.26
CA LEU A 165 31.78 42.16 34.55
C LEU A 165 33.23 42.62 34.48
N THR A 166 34.10 41.80 33.86
CA THR A 166 35.53 42.09 33.74
C THR A 166 35.78 43.31 32.85
N LYS A 167 35.05 43.44 31.72
CA LYS A 167 35.14 44.58 30.81
C LYS A 167 34.78 45.93 31.47
N GLY A 168 34.00 45.91 32.56
CA GLY A 168 33.66 47.09 33.36
C GLY A 168 34.75 47.58 34.31
N ILE A 169 35.88 46.88 34.40
CA ILE A 169 37.01 47.26 35.28
C ILE A 169 37.92 48.28 34.59
N SER A 170 38.19 49.40 35.25
CA SER A 170 39.07 50.46 34.76
C SER A 170 40.54 50.04 34.75
N GLY A 171 41.29 50.44 33.72
CA GLY A 171 42.74 50.22 33.64
C GLY A 171 43.17 48.89 33.01
N LEU A 172 42.26 48.20 32.31
CA LEU A 172 42.60 47.01 31.54
C LEU A 172 43.47 47.35 30.31
N PRO A 173 44.46 46.50 29.97
CA PRO A 173 45.18 46.60 28.70
C PRO A 173 44.23 46.50 27.50
N GLU A 174 44.51 47.24 26.43
CA GLU A 174 43.70 47.25 25.20
C GLU A 174 43.52 45.85 24.59
N GLU A 175 44.57 45.03 24.60
CA GLU A 175 44.53 43.64 24.13
C GLU A 175 43.54 42.77 24.92
N ALA A 176 43.44 42.98 26.24
CA ALA A 176 42.48 42.25 27.08
C ALA A 176 41.04 42.65 26.74
N VAL A 177 40.78 43.93 26.46
CA VAL A 177 39.46 44.43 26.05
C VAL A 177 39.06 43.88 24.68
N ASN A 178 40.01 43.78 23.74
CA ASN A 178 39.77 43.20 22.43
C ASN A 178 39.46 41.69 22.50
N ASN A 179 40.22 40.94 23.30
CA ASN A 179 39.96 39.51 23.52
C ASN A 179 38.59 39.26 24.18
N LEU A 180 38.22 40.06 25.18
CA LEU A 180 36.90 39.97 25.83
C LEU A 180 35.75 40.28 24.86
N SER A 181 35.94 41.24 23.94
CA SER A 181 34.96 41.57 22.90
C SER A 181 34.79 40.45 21.89
N ALA A 182 35.88 39.79 21.48
CA ALA A 182 35.82 38.64 20.58
C ALA A 182 35.09 37.42 21.19
N ILE A 183 35.26 37.19 22.50
CA ILE A 183 34.53 36.15 23.25
C ILE A 183 33.02 36.45 23.28
N GLU A 184 32.65 37.72 23.49
CA GLU A 184 31.26 38.18 23.52
C GLU A 184 30.57 38.00 22.15
N GLU A 185 31.20 38.45 21.06
CA GLU A 185 30.69 38.29 19.69
C GLU A 185 30.53 36.83 19.29
N SER A 186 31.49 35.98 19.65
CA SER A 186 31.43 34.53 19.39
C SER A 186 30.31 33.85 20.19
N GLY A 187 30.07 34.33 21.41
CA GLY A 187 28.97 33.90 22.25
C GLY A 187 27.63 34.16 21.56
N ASP A 188 27.36 35.41 21.16
CA ASP A 188 26.09 35.82 20.55
C ASP A 188 25.75 35.05 19.26
N PHE A 189 26.75 34.62 18.48
CA PHE A 189 26.55 33.77 17.30
C PHE A 189 26.06 32.34 17.65
N CYS A 190 26.44 31.81 18.82
CA CYS A 190 26.06 30.48 19.26
C CYS A 190 24.65 30.42 19.88
N TRP A 191 23.98 31.57 20.02
CA TRP A 191 22.66 31.75 20.64
C TRP A 191 21.49 31.91 19.64
N ASN A 192 21.76 32.26 18.38
CA ASN A 192 20.75 32.37 17.30
C ASN A 192 20.65 31.08 16.50
#